data_AF-C9SQD2-F1
#
_entry.id   AF-C9SQD2-F1
#
_cell.length_a   1.000
_cell.length_b   1.000
_cell.length_c   1.000
_cell.angle_alpha   90.00
_cell.angle_beta   90.00
_cell.angle_gamma   90.00
#
_symmetry.space_group_name_H-M   'P 1'
#
loop_
_entity.id
_entity.type
_entity.pdbx_description
1 polymer ?
#
loop_
_entity_poly.entity_id
_entity_poly.type
_entity_poly.pdbx_seq_one_letter_code
_entity_poly.pdbx_strand_id
1 'polypeptide(L)'
;MTACGCPRPPLSTVPKPVPRWYPPCLSRLRPRPPTHEATKNLPQHGFARSSRWEFLGKSSEESGTNYSVKLDFGLSSSSLDEKTKAAWGYSFGAIYSVTLDRDALATSLVITNEDDKPFELQVLLHTYLRVPDVTAVRLSSLDGASYLDKTESLATKTQSGDLAFTGETDRIYTPLGGPKVPVVVSDNASGRKLYSLTRDNLDDVVVWNPWEAKAKSMPDFSPDDGWRNMVCVEAGAVKGWQKLEAGDAFEAAQVIAVGDL
;
A
#
# COMPACT_ATOMS: atom_id res chain seq x y z
N MET A 1 -58.43 8.94 -5.23
CA MET A 1 -57.79 8.57 -3.95
C MET A 1 -57.64 7.07 -3.89
N THR A 2 -56.46 6.56 -4.26
CA THR A 2 -56.06 5.18 -3.97
C THR A 2 -54.54 5.16 -3.89
N ALA A 3 -54.03 4.68 -2.76
CA ALA A 3 -52.61 4.57 -2.47
C ALA A 3 -52.01 3.39 -3.23
N CYS A 4 -50.82 3.58 -3.82
CA CYS A 4 -49.91 2.50 -4.16
C CYS A 4 -48.63 2.70 -3.36
N GLY A 5 -48.46 1.87 -2.33
CA GLY A 5 -47.21 1.74 -1.59
C GLY A 5 -46.19 0.98 -2.42
N CYS A 6 -44.97 1.51 -2.47
CA CYS A 6 -43.79 0.78 -2.93
C CYS A 6 -42.94 0.44 -1.69
N PRO A 7 -42.58 -0.82 -1.44
CA PRO A 7 -41.76 -1.17 -0.28
C PRO A 7 -40.34 -0.65 -0.47
N ARG A 8 -39.83 0.08 0.53
CA ARG A 8 -38.41 0.43 0.62
C ARG A 8 -37.62 -0.85 0.90
N PRO A 9 -36.57 -1.19 0.12
CA PRO A 9 -35.68 -2.27 0.51
C PRO A 9 -34.90 -1.87 1.77
N PRO A 10 -34.54 -2.82 2.64
CA PRO A 10 -33.79 -2.54 3.85
C PRO A 10 -32.39 -2.02 3.50
N LEU A 11 -32.01 -0.89 4.11
CA LEU A 11 -30.64 -0.41 4.19
C LEU A 11 -29.84 -1.37 5.09
N SER A 12 -29.37 -2.46 4.50
CA SER A 12 -28.51 -3.45 5.18
C SER A 12 -27.63 -4.16 4.16
N THR A 13 -26.70 -3.43 3.56
CA THR A 13 -25.44 -4.03 3.09
C THR A 13 -24.34 -3.02 3.38
N VAL A 14 -23.47 -3.35 4.33
CA VAL A 14 -22.15 -2.72 4.40
C VAL A 14 -21.51 -2.95 3.03
N PRO A 15 -21.11 -1.91 2.28
CA PRO A 15 -20.48 -2.11 0.98
C PRO A 15 -19.25 -2.99 1.19
N LYS A 16 -19.19 -4.12 0.48
CA LYS A 16 -17.94 -4.87 0.32
C LYS A 16 -16.89 -3.89 -0.26
N PRO A 17 -15.61 -4.00 0.13
CA PRO A 17 -14.56 -3.15 -0.41
C PRO A 17 -14.65 -3.10 -1.95
N VAL A 18 -14.92 -1.90 -2.49
CA VAL A 18 -14.73 -1.57 -3.91
C VAL A 18 -13.25 -1.81 -4.23
N PRO A 19 -12.86 -2.24 -5.46
CA PRO A 19 -11.46 -2.36 -5.88
C PRO A 19 -10.78 -1.02 -5.62
N ARG A 20 -10.04 -0.97 -4.52
CA ARG A 20 -9.82 0.26 -3.75
C ARG A 20 -8.62 1.00 -4.35
N TRP A 21 -8.74 2.32 -4.43
CA TRP A 21 -7.56 3.15 -4.21
C TRP A 21 -7.15 2.91 -2.75
N TYR A 22 -6.04 2.21 -2.52
CA TYR A 22 -5.76 1.65 -1.19
C TYR A 22 -5.05 2.67 -0.29
N PRO A 23 -5.62 3.00 0.88
CA PRO A 23 -4.98 3.82 1.91
C PRO A 23 -3.77 3.06 2.52
N PRO A 24 -2.94 3.72 3.35
CA PRO A 24 -1.86 3.08 4.07
C PRO A 24 -2.33 1.82 4.81
N CYS A 25 -1.62 0.72 4.60
CA CYS A 25 -1.78 -0.49 5.39
C CYS A 25 -0.86 -0.38 6.59
N LEU A 26 -1.42 -0.31 7.80
CA LEU A 26 -0.73 -0.71 9.03
C LEU A 26 -0.57 -2.23 8.96
N SER A 27 0.46 -2.68 8.28
CA SER A 27 0.45 -4.02 7.70
C SER A 27 0.82 -5.10 8.71
N ARG A 28 0.19 -6.26 8.54
CA ARG A 28 0.70 -7.55 9.00
C ARG A 28 1.11 -8.31 7.74
N LEU A 29 2.40 -8.48 7.50
CA LEU A 29 2.88 -9.40 6.46
C LEU A 29 2.65 -10.85 6.90
N ARG A 30 1.77 -11.58 6.21
CA ARG A 30 1.88 -13.05 6.18
C ARG A 30 2.98 -13.42 5.18
N PRO A 31 3.78 -14.47 5.43
CA PRO A 31 3.41 -15.71 6.11
C PRO A 31 4.01 -15.91 7.51
N ARG A 32 4.45 -14.87 8.24
CA ARG A 32 4.84 -15.11 9.64
C ARG A 32 3.62 -15.55 10.46
N PRO A 33 3.74 -16.59 11.32
CA PRO A 33 2.78 -16.80 12.38
C PRO A 33 2.66 -15.52 13.22
N PRO A 34 1.52 -15.29 13.90
CA PRO A 34 1.35 -14.16 14.81
C PRO A 34 2.34 -14.28 15.98
N THR A 35 3.57 -13.85 15.75
CA THR A 35 4.64 -13.89 16.75
C THR A 35 4.71 -12.55 17.48
N HIS A 36 4.26 -11.48 16.85
CA HIS A 36 4.16 -10.18 17.48
C HIS A 36 2.83 -10.06 18.25
N GLU A 37 2.94 -9.89 19.56
CA GLU A 37 1.81 -9.96 20.47
C GLU A 37 0.75 -8.90 20.16
N ALA A 38 1.16 -7.68 19.82
CA ALA A 38 0.24 -6.57 19.54
C ALA A 38 -0.58 -6.76 18.25
N THR A 39 -0.11 -7.55 17.28
CA THR A 39 -0.76 -7.68 15.96
C THR A 39 -1.37 -9.06 15.73
N LYS A 40 -1.28 -9.97 16.71
CA LYS A 40 -1.76 -11.36 16.58
C LYS A 40 -3.25 -11.46 16.24
N ASN A 41 -4.03 -10.54 16.81
CA ASN A 41 -5.48 -10.47 16.67
C ASN A 41 -5.93 -9.62 15.47
N LEU A 42 -5.00 -8.96 14.77
CA LEU A 42 -5.34 -8.15 13.61
C LEU A 42 -5.49 -9.01 12.34
N PRO A 43 -6.40 -8.61 11.42
CA PRO A 43 -6.50 -9.22 10.11
C PRO A 43 -5.21 -9.01 9.30
N GLN A 44 -5.07 -9.75 8.20
CA GLN A 44 -3.96 -9.55 7.28
C GLN A 44 -3.96 -8.11 6.75
N HIS A 45 -2.79 -7.48 6.72
CA HIS A 45 -2.59 -6.05 6.41
C HIS A 45 -3.26 -5.06 7.38
N GLY A 46 -3.58 -5.51 8.60
CA GLY A 46 -4.15 -4.69 9.67
C GLY A 46 -5.48 -4.04 9.31
N PHE A 47 -5.79 -2.93 9.98
CA PHE A 47 -7.15 -2.37 10.00
C PHE A 47 -7.32 -1.07 9.22
N ALA A 48 -6.25 -0.31 8.97
CA ALA A 48 -6.33 1.02 8.35
C ALA A 48 -7.05 1.02 6.98
N ARG A 49 -6.89 -0.04 6.18
CA ARG A 49 -7.58 -0.22 4.90
C ARG A 49 -9.07 -0.56 4.99
N SER A 50 -9.54 -1.01 6.14
CA SER A 50 -10.95 -1.34 6.41
C SER A 50 -11.64 -0.29 7.28
N SER A 51 -10.89 0.63 7.89
CA SER A 51 -11.42 1.74 8.66
C SER A 51 -11.90 2.90 7.77
N ARG A 52 -12.83 3.70 8.29
CA ARG A 52 -13.25 4.94 7.64
C ARG A 52 -12.32 6.06 8.08
N TRP A 53 -11.72 6.74 7.11
CA TRP A 53 -10.91 7.93 7.34
C TRP A 53 -11.78 9.18 7.29
N GLU A 54 -11.50 10.14 8.17
CA GLU A 54 -12.10 11.47 8.17
C GLU A 54 -11.41 12.35 7.13
N PHE A 55 -12.16 13.14 6.37
CA PHE A 55 -11.58 14.14 5.48
C PHE A 55 -11.27 15.40 6.31
N LEU A 56 -9.99 15.76 6.41
CA LEU A 56 -9.53 16.87 7.24
C LEU A 56 -9.45 18.19 6.48
N GLY A 57 -9.27 18.13 5.16
CA GLY A 57 -9.24 19.34 4.35
C GLY A 57 -8.55 19.18 3.01
N LYS A 58 -8.59 20.28 2.26
CA LYS A 58 -7.96 20.43 0.95
C LYS A 58 -7.11 21.71 0.96
N SER A 59 -5.92 21.64 0.39
CA SER A 59 -5.15 22.80 -0.04
C SER A 59 -4.77 22.68 -1.52
N SER A 60 -4.48 23.82 -2.13
CA SER A 60 -3.96 23.89 -3.50
C SER A 60 -2.85 24.91 -3.57
N GLU A 61 -1.81 24.60 -4.31
CA GLU A 61 -0.71 25.52 -4.57
C GLU A 61 -0.61 25.80 -6.07
N GLU A 62 -0.45 27.08 -6.40
CA GLU A 62 -0.25 27.54 -7.78
C GLU A 62 1.11 28.25 -7.85
N SER A 63 2.03 27.71 -8.64
CA SER A 63 3.32 28.36 -8.92
C SER A 63 3.63 28.25 -10.41
N GLY A 64 3.49 29.37 -11.12
CA GLY A 64 3.66 29.42 -12.58
C GLY A 64 2.66 28.51 -13.30
N THR A 65 3.15 27.51 -14.03
CA THR A 65 2.33 26.50 -14.73
C THR A 65 2.07 25.23 -13.89
N ASN A 66 2.58 25.17 -12.66
CA ASN A 66 2.41 24.01 -11.79
C ASN A 66 1.22 24.25 -10.85
N TYR A 67 0.26 23.35 -10.95
CA TYR A 67 -0.93 23.30 -10.10
C TYR A 67 -0.89 21.98 -9.34
N SER A 68 -0.88 22.06 -8.01
CA SER A 68 -0.94 20.88 -7.14
C SER A 68 -2.17 20.95 -6.24
N VAL A 69 -2.76 19.79 -5.95
CA VAL A 69 -3.86 19.67 -4.99
C VAL A 69 -3.49 18.65 -3.94
N LYS A 70 -3.58 19.05 -2.68
CA LYS A 70 -3.37 18.18 -1.54
C LYS A 70 -4.68 17.96 -0.78
N LEU A 71 -4.95 16.70 -0.44
CA LEU A 71 -6.07 16.27 0.40
C LEU A 71 -5.52 15.55 1.63
N ASP A 72 -6.03 15.90 2.81
CA ASP A 72 -5.63 15.30 4.08
C ASP A 72 -6.76 14.45 4.66
N PHE A 73 -6.40 13.27 5.16
CA PHE A 73 -7.30 12.30 5.75
C PHE A 73 -6.81 11.87 7.14
N GLY A 74 -7.71 11.82 8.12
CA GLY A 74 -7.42 11.43 9.49
C GLY A 74 -7.95 10.05 9.85
N LEU A 75 -7.21 9.30 10.66
CA LEU A 75 -7.67 8.09 11.34
C LEU A 75 -7.12 8.10 12.76
N SER A 76 -7.97 7.85 13.75
CA SER A 76 -7.56 7.82 15.16
C SER A 76 -8.17 6.63 15.89
N SER A 77 -7.58 6.27 17.03
CA SER A 77 -8.09 5.20 17.90
C SER A 77 -9.56 5.42 18.30
N SER A 78 -9.97 6.67 18.54
CA SER A 78 -11.35 7.02 18.91
C SER A 78 -12.37 6.74 17.80
N SER A 79 -11.94 6.84 16.54
CA SER A 79 -12.78 6.60 15.34
C SER A 79 -12.95 5.11 14.97
N LEU A 80 -12.21 4.21 15.62
CA LEU A 80 -12.27 2.77 15.33
C LEU A 80 -13.54 2.11 15.88
N ASP A 81 -13.97 1.03 15.23
CA ASP A 81 -15.00 0.15 15.77
C ASP A 81 -14.49 -0.67 16.98
N GLU A 82 -15.40 -1.14 17.83
CA GLU A 82 -15.06 -1.83 19.07
C GLU A 82 -14.26 -3.13 18.86
N LYS A 83 -14.50 -3.85 17.76
CA LYS A 83 -13.74 -5.07 17.46
C LYS A 83 -12.29 -4.72 17.12
N THR A 84 -12.06 -3.67 16.34
CA THR A 84 -10.72 -3.20 16.01
C THR A 84 -10.00 -2.64 17.24
N LYS A 85 -10.67 -1.84 18.07
CA LYS A 85 -10.10 -1.35 19.36
C LYS A 85 -9.69 -2.50 20.28
N ALA A 86 -10.52 -3.55 20.38
CA ALA A 86 -10.19 -4.72 21.20
C ALA A 86 -8.98 -5.51 20.64
N ALA A 87 -8.77 -5.50 19.33
CA ALA A 87 -7.63 -6.15 18.69
C ALA A 87 -6.34 -5.29 18.73
N TRP A 88 -6.48 -3.96 18.73
CA TRP A 88 -5.41 -2.96 18.78
C TRP A 88 -5.73 -1.89 19.82
N GLY A 89 -5.38 -2.18 21.07
CA GLY A 89 -5.77 -1.40 22.24
C GLY A 89 -4.88 -0.18 22.55
N TYR A 90 -4.22 0.39 21.53
CA TYR A 90 -3.38 1.58 21.68
C TYR A 90 -4.09 2.83 21.18
N SER A 91 -3.82 3.96 21.84
CA SER A 91 -4.18 5.29 21.35
C SER A 91 -3.21 5.77 20.28
N PHE A 92 -3.73 6.28 19.17
CA PHE A 92 -2.93 6.78 18.07
C PHE A 92 -3.72 7.79 17.24
N GLY A 93 -2.98 8.66 16.58
CA GLY A 93 -3.44 9.52 15.50
C GLY A 93 -2.69 9.19 14.22
N ALA A 94 -3.36 9.24 13.08
CA ALA A 94 -2.75 9.06 11.77
C ALA A 94 -3.28 10.08 10.77
N ILE A 95 -2.37 10.70 10.01
CA ILE A 95 -2.69 11.62 8.92
C ILE A 95 -2.13 11.03 7.63
N TYR A 96 -3.00 10.82 6.66
CA TYR A 96 -2.66 10.43 5.31
C TYR A 96 -2.92 11.58 4.36
N SER A 97 -1.86 12.08 3.72
CA SER A 97 -1.95 13.14 2.73
C SER A 97 -1.78 12.57 1.33
N VAL A 98 -2.58 13.07 0.39
CA VAL A 98 -2.49 12.76 -1.04
C VAL A 98 -2.31 14.06 -1.80
N THR A 99 -1.18 14.20 -2.47
CA THR A 99 -0.86 15.35 -3.32
C THR A 99 -0.82 14.91 -4.78
N LEU A 100 -1.69 15.49 -5.59
CA LEU A 100 -1.72 15.29 -7.03
C LEU A 100 -1.01 16.45 -7.71
N ASP A 101 0.06 16.12 -8.42
CA ASP A 101 0.81 17.02 -9.29
C ASP A 101 0.53 16.70 -10.76
N ARG A 102 1.15 17.44 -11.68
CA ARG A 102 0.96 17.27 -13.13
C ARG A 102 1.38 15.88 -13.63
N ASP A 103 2.50 15.39 -13.15
CA ASP A 103 3.20 14.18 -13.59
C ASP A 103 3.52 13.22 -12.43
N ALA A 104 3.02 13.52 -11.23
CA ALA A 104 3.27 12.72 -10.05
C ALA A 104 2.06 12.64 -9.11
N LEU A 105 2.01 11.54 -8.36
CA LEU A 105 1.15 11.34 -7.21
C LEU A 105 2.05 11.11 -6.00
N ALA A 106 2.07 12.08 -5.09
CA ALA A 106 2.76 11.98 -3.81
C ALA A 106 1.78 11.59 -2.71
N THR A 107 2.19 10.67 -1.85
CA THR A 107 1.42 10.26 -0.69
C THR A 107 2.33 10.25 0.53
N SER A 108 1.85 10.79 1.65
CA SER A 108 2.59 10.77 2.92
C SER A 108 1.71 10.28 4.05
N LEU A 109 2.32 9.63 5.03
CA LEU A 109 1.68 9.11 6.21
C LEU A 109 2.46 9.55 7.44
N VAL A 110 1.74 10.12 8.39
CA VAL A 110 2.22 10.38 9.75
C VAL A 110 1.40 9.53 10.69
N ILE A 111 2.05 8.76 11.56
CA ILE A 111 1.40 8.00 12.65
C ILE A 111 2.03 8.44 13.95
N THR A 112 1.22 9.01 14.85
CA THR A 112 1.64 9.48 16.16
C THR A 112 1.18 8.50 17.23
N ASN A 113 2.08 8.13 18.14
CA ASN A 113 1.73 7.43 19.35
C ASN A 113 1.11 8.40 20.36
N GLU A 114 -0.20 8.30 20.55
CA GLU A 114 -0.96 9.12 21.51
C GLU A 114 -1.23 8.37 22.82
N ASP A 115 -0.66 7.17 22.97
CA ASP A 115 -0.77 6.34 24.16
C ASP A 115 0.33 6.68 25.18
N ASP A 116 0.20 6.16 26.40
CA ASP A 116 1.25 6.25 27.42
C ASP A 116 2.27 5.12 27.32
N LYS A 117 2.00 4.11 26.48
CA LYS A 117 2.87 2.96 26.23
C LYS A 117 3.48 3.02 24.84
N PRO A 118 4.70 2.47 24.67
CA PRO A 118 5.23 2.25 23.34
C PRO A 118 4.40 1.21 22.59
N PHE A 119 4.29 1.37 21.28
CA PHE A 119 3.81 0.32 20.39
C PHE A 119 4.71 0.17 19.17
N GLU A 120 4.62 -1.02 18.56
CA GLU A 120 5.37 -1.38 17.38
C GLU A 120 4.45 -1.59 16.20
N LEU A 121 4.83 -1.04 15.05
CA LEU A 121 4.00 -1.04 13.84
C LEU A 121 4.82 -1.43 12.60
N GLN A 122 4.09 -1.77 11.54
CA GLN A 122 4.62 -1.86 10.19
C GLN A 122 3.71 -1.04 9.28
N VAL A 123 4.27 -0.39 8.27
CA VAL A 123 3.51 0.40 7.29
C VAL A 123 3.82 -0.09 5.89
N LEU A 124 2.81 -0.10 5.04
CA LEU A 124 2.97 -0.35 3.61
C LEU A 124 1.92 0.39 2.80
N LEU A 125 2.34 1.01 1.70
CA LEU A 125 1.48 1.59 0.68
C LEU A 125 1.31 0.56 -0.44
N HIS A 126 0.14 -0.08 -0.48
CA HIS A 126 -0.14 -1.23 -1.36
C HIS A 126 -0.50 -0.79 -2.78
N THR A 127 0.45 -0.16 -3.47
CA THR A 127 0.25 0.49 -4.76
C THR A 127 0.13 -0.52 -5.91
N TYR A 128 -1.01 -0.52 -6.60
CA TYR A 128 -1.25 -1.25 -7.85
C TYR A 128 -0.96 -0.32 -9.04
N LEU A 129 0.08 -0.63 -9.83
CA LEU A 129 0.38 0.09 -11.06
C LEU A 129 -0.24 -0.63 -12.25
N ARG A 130 -0.98 0.11 -13.08
CA ARG A 130 -1.57 -0.41 -14.30
C ARG A 130 -0.50 -0.52 -15.38
N VAL A 131 -0.32 -1.70 -15.95
CA VAL A 131 0.62 -1.96 -17.05
C VAL A 131 -0.10 -2.58 -18.24
N PRO A 132 0.41 -2.44 -19.47
CA PRO A 132 -0.21 -3.10 -20.63
C PRO A 132 -0.16 -4.62 -20.55
N ASP A 133 1.02 -5.19 -20.25
CA ASP A 133 1.24 -6.62 -20.05
C ASP A 133 2.42 -6.82 -19.09
N VAL A 134 2.17 -7.40 -17.93
CA VAL A 134 3.18 -7.65 -16.88
C VAL A 134 4.33 -8.53 -17.37
N THR A 135 4.09 -9.40 -18.36
CA THR A 135 5.14 -10.27 -18.92
C THR A 135 6.17 -9.50 -19.75
N ALA A 136 5.76 -8.34 -20.28
CA ALA A 136 6.59 -7.40 -21.01
C ALA A 136 7.17 -6.28 -20.13
N VAL A 137 6.97 -6.33 -18.81
CA VAL A 137 7.48 -5.32 -17.87
C VAL A 137 8.81 -5.73 -17.26
N ARG A 138 9.66 -4.75 -16.97
CA ARG A 138 10.86 -4.88 -16.14
C ARG A 138 10.81 -3.93 -14.96
N LEU A 139 11.27 -4.40 -13.80
CA LEU A 139 11.57 -3.55 -12.65
C LEU A 139 13.08 -3.47 -12.47
N SER A 140 13.60 -2.26 -12.59
CA SER A 140 15.03 -1.95 -12.38
C SER A 140 15.27 -1.32 -11.01
N SER A 141 16.54 -1.05 -10.69
CA SER A 141 17.01 -0.59 -9.38
C SER A 141 16.85 -1.62 -8.24
N LEU A 142 16.68 -2.89 -8.59
CA LEU A 142 16.64 -4.02 -7.64
C LEU A 142 17.84 -4.96 -7.79
N ASP A 143 18.72 -4.75 -8.78
CA ASP A 143 19.91 -5.59 -8.99
C ASP A 143 20.80 -5.63 -7.73
N GLY A 144 21.24 -6.84 -7.37
CA GLY A 144 22.01 -7.09 -6.15
C GLY A 144 21.22 -6.97 -4.84
N ALA A 145 19.96 -6.54 -4.86
CA ALA A 145 19.15 -6.44 -3.65
C ALA A 145 18.78 -7.81 -3.09
N SER A 146 18.89 -7.97 -1.78
CA SER A 146 18.35 -9.14 -1.10
C SER A 146 16.82 -9.05 -1.01
N TYR A 147 16.14 -10.18 -1.17
CA TYR A 147 14.70 -10.28 -0.98
C TYR A 147 14.27 -11.56 -0.28
N LEU A 148 13.10 -11.50 0.35
CA LEU A 148 12.37 -12.66 0.87
C LEU A 148 11.28 -13.06 -0.12
N ASP A 149 11.25 -14.33 -0.55
CA ASP A 149 10.23 -14.83 -1.48
C ASP A 149 9.12 -15.58 -0.74
N LYS A 150 7.92 -14.99 -0.68
CA LYS A 150 6.78 -15.60 0.03
C LYS A 150 6.22 -16.82 -0.70
N THR A 151 6.44 -16.93 -2.02
CA THR A 151 6.02 -18.10 -2.81
C THR A 151 6.91 -19.32 -2.51
N GLU A 152 8.10 -19.08 -1.95
CA GLU A 152 9.06 -20.10 -1.55
C GLU A 152 9.33 -20.07 -0.03
N SER A 153 8.27 -19.94 0.77
CA SER A 153 8.35 -20.04 2.23
C SER A 153 9.32 -19.04 2.88
N LEU A 154 9.39 -17.81 2.36
CA LEU A 154 10.31 -16.74 2.79
C LEU A 154 11.80 -17.08 2.58
N ALA A 155 12.14 -17.83 1.54
CA ALA A 155 13.54 -18.03 1.16
C ALA A 155 14.22 -16.68 0.90
N THR A 156 15.38 -16.47 1.53
CA THR A 156 16.24 -15.31 1.25
C THR A 156 17.00 -15.54 -0.04
N LYS A 157 16.89 -14.60 -0.98
CA LYS A 157 17.54 -14.64 -2.28
C LYS A 157 18.14 -13.27 -2.60
N THR A 158 18.90 -13.21 -3.69
CA THR A 158 19.47 -11.98 -4.23
C THR A 158 19.02 -11.83 -5.67
N GLN A 159 18.53 -10.64 -6.01
CA GLN A 159 18.12 -10.32 -7.37
C GLN A 159 19.34 -10.17 -8.27
N SER A 160 19.21 -10.64 -9.51
CA SER A 160 20.23 -10.52 -10.55
C SER A 160 19.62 -9.83 -11.76
N GLY A 161 20.14 -8.66 -12.10
CA GLY A 161 19.58 -7.78 -13.13
C GLY A 161 18.16 -7.32 -12.82
N ASP A 162 17.50 -6.79 -13.85
CA ASP A 162 16.11 -6.35 -13.76
C ASP A 162 15.17 -7.52 -13.47
N LEU A 163 14.16 -7.26 -12.65
CA LEU A 163 13.11 -8.24 -12.37
C LEU A 163 12.17 -8.37 -13.58
N ALA A 164 12.08 -9.60 -14.08
CA ALA A 164 11.08 -10.05 -15.04
C ALA A 164 9.99 -10.88 -14.35
N PHE A 165 8.75 -10.76 -14.81
CA PHE A 165 7.63 -11.57 -14.31
C PHE A 165 7.40 -12.78 -15.20
N THR A 166 7.65 -13.97 -14.66
CA THR A 166 7.47 -15.26 -15.35
C THR A 166 6.51 -16.21 -14.61
N GLY A 167 5.86 -15.73 -13.55
CA GLY A 167 4.97 -16.49 -12.68
C GLY A 167 4.51 -15.66 -11.49
N GLU A 168 3.81 -16.30 -10.55
CA GLU A 168 3.41 -15.68 -9.28
C GLU A 168 4.64 -15.09 -8.60
N THR A 169 4.55 -13.82 -8.24
CA THR A 169 5.63 -13.08 -7.58
C THR A 169 5.05 -12.48 -6.31
N ASP A 170 5.69 -12.75 -5.18
CA ASP A 170 5.37 -12.12 -3.90
C ASP A 170 6.66 -11.98 -3.09
N ARG A 171 7.37 -10.88 -3.32
CA ARG A 171 8.76 -10.69 -2.86
C ARG A 171 8.92 -9.40 -2.08
N ILE A 172 9.67 -9.45 -0.99
CA ILE A 172 9.99 -8.28 -0.15
C ILE A 172 11.48 -7.95 -0.34
N TYR A 173 11.77 -6.88 -1.07
CA TYR A 173 13.12 -6.41 -1.35
C TYR A 173 13.58 -5.39 -0.31
N THR A 174 14.89 -5.36 -0.04
CA THR A 174 15.58 -4.22 0.59
C THR A 174 16.57 -3.66 -0.43
N PRO A 175 16.19 -2.64 -1.24
CA PRO A 175 17.03 -2.10 -2.31
C PRO A 175 18.34 -1.49 -1.79
N LEU A 176 19.46 -1.77 -2.45
CA LEU A 176 20.80 -1.33 -2.02
C LEU A 176 20.97 0.20 -2.05
N GLY A 177 20.26 0.89 -2.94
CA GLY A 177 20.31 2.35 -3.07
C GLY A 177 19.51 3.10 -2.00
N GLY A 178 18.83 2.39 -1.09
CA GLY A 178 17.93 2.99 -0.10
C GLY A 178 16.65 3.57 -0.71
N PRO A 179 15.81 4.25 0.10
CA PRO A 179 14.47 4.68 -0.29
C PRO A 179 14.45 5.78 -1.36
N LYS A 180 15.51 6.60 -1.44
CA LYS A 180 15.63 7.72 -2.39
C LYS A 180 16.00 7.30 -3.80
N VAL A 181 16.54 6.10 -4.01
CA VAL A 181 16.77 5.56 -5.35
C VAL A 181 15.44 4.97 -5.86
N PRO A 182 14.92 5.46 -7.00
CA PRO A 182 13.62 5.06 -7.48
C PRO A 182 13.63 3.62 -7.99
N VAL A 183 12.59 2.86 -7.65
CA VAL A 183 12.26 1.62 -8.38
C VAL A 183 11.53 2.02 -9.65
N VAL A 184 12.04 1.60 -10.80
CA VAL A 184 11.52 2.02 -12.11
C VAL A 184 10.85 0.84 -12.80
N VAL A 185 9.60 1.04 -13.20
CA VAL A 185 8.81 0.12 -14.00
C VAL A 185 8.91 0.55 -15.46
N SER A 186 9.42 -0.31 -16.34
CA SER A 186 9.59 -0.03 -17.76
C SER A 186 8.98 -1.11 -18.65
N ASP A 187 8.65 -0.71 -19.86
CA ASP A 187 8.34 -1.64 -20.95
C ASP A 187 9.65 -2.24 -21.50
N ASN A 188 9.73 -3.57 -21.56
CA ASN A 188 10.94 -4.30 -21.93
C ASN A 188 11.32 -4.09 -23.40
N ALA A 189 10.35 -3.96 -24.30
CA ALA A 189 10.60 -3.89 -25.74
C ALA A 189 11.09 -2.51 -26.17
N SER A 190 10.48 -1.46 -25.64
CA SER A 190 10.79 -0.06 -25.96
C SER A 190 11.81 0.58 -25.02
N GLY A 191 12.00 0.02 -23.83
CA GLY A 191 12.76 0.67 -22.74
C GLY A 191 12.04 1.87 -22.12
N ARG A 192 10.80 2.18 -22.56
CA ARG A 192 10.04 3.33 -22.06
C ARG A 192 9.75 3.14 -20.57
N LYS A 193 10.09 4.15 -19.77
CA LYS A 193 9.71 4.20 -18.36
C LYS A 193 8.21 4.45 -18.26
N LEU A 194 7.51 3.58 -17.56
CA LEU A 194 6.08 3.73 -17.30
C LEU A 194 5.86 4.48 -16.00
N TYR A 195 6.59 4.06 -14.95
CA TYR A 195 6.50 4.65 -13.62
C TYR A 195 7.86 4.66 -12.93
N SER A 196 8.07 5.64 -12.05
CA SER A 196 9.15 5.62 -11.06
C SER A 196 8.58 5.82 -9.67
N LEU A 197 9.06 5.03 -8.72
CA LEU A 197 8.62 5.02 -7.34
C LEU A 197 9.77 5.46 -6.43
N THR A 198 9.70 6.69 -5.92
CA THR A 198 10.63 7.21 -4.90
C THR A 198 9.97 7.13 -3.53
N ARG A 199 10.76 6.88 -2.49
CA ARG A 199 10.27 6.62 -1.14
C ARG A 199 11.02 7.50 -0.14
N ASP A 200 10.38 7.72 1.00
CA ASP A 200 10.99 8.32 2.18
C ASP A 200 10.60 7.52 3.42
N ASN A 201 11.59 7.18 4.24
CA ASN A 201 11.47 6.33 5.44
C ASN A 201 10.74 4.98 5.21
N LEU A 202 10.79 4.44 3.98
CA LEU A 202 10.22 3.16 3.58
C LEU A 202 11.29 2.33 2.83
N ASP A 203 12.12 1.64 3.60
CA ASP A 203 13.29 0.93 3.09
C ASP A 203 12.93 -0.32 2.27
N ASP A 204 11.79 -0.93 2.54
CA ASP A 204 11.35 -2.15 1.86
C ASP A 204 10.51 -1.83 0.63
N VAL A 205 10.59 -2.72 -0.36
CA VAL A 205 9.68 -2.73 -1.52
C VAL A 205 9.07 -4.11 -1.65
N VAL A 206 7.75 -4.23 -1.52
CA VAL A 206 7.05 -5.47 -1.87
C VAL A 206 6.70 -5.41 -3.35
N VAL A 207 7.09 -6.44 -4.10
CA VAL A 207 6.66 -6.61 -5.49
C VAL A 207 5.73 -7.80 -5.54
N TRP A 208 4.52 -7.57 -6.03
CA TRP A 208 3.50 -8.60 -6.12
C TRP A 208 2.79 -8.64 -7.47
N ASN A 209 2.65 -9.84 -8.01
CA ASN A 209 1.71 -10.16 -9.08
C ASN A 209 1.12 -11.55 -8.77
N PRO A 210 -0.21 -11.70 -8.69
CA PRO A 210 -0.83 -12.97 -8.31
C PRO A 210 -0.64 -14.06 -9.35
N TRP A 211 -0.42 -13.68 -10.61
CA TRP A 211 -0.51 -14.60 -11.74
C TRP A 211 -1.88 -15.29 -11.82
N GLU A 212 -2.02 -16.23 -12.75
CA GLU A 212 -3.31 -16.80 -13.14
C GLU A 212 -4.03 -17.56 -12.02
N ALA A 213 -3.35 -18.51 -11.36
CA ALA A 213 -3.99 -19.39 -10.38
C ALA A 213 -4.45 -18.63 -9.13
N LYS A 214 -3.61 -17.73 -8.60
CA LYS A 214 -3.96 -16.91 -7.44
C LYS A 214 -5.06 -15.91 -7.78
N ALA A 215 -5.00 -15.26 -8.95
CA ALA A 215 -6.04 -14.33 -9.41
C ALA A 215 -7.41 -15.00 -9.42
N LYS A 216 -7.52 -16.17 -10.05
CA LYS A 216 -8.76 -16.97 -10.09
C LYS A 216 -9.27 -17.40 -8.71
N SER A 217 -8.37 -17.53 -7.74
CA SER A 217 -8.75 -17.91 -6.36
C SER A 217 -9.28 -16.74 -5.52
N MET A 218 -9.11 -15.49 -5.98
CA MET A 218 -9.52 -14.28 -5.26
C MET A 218 -10.93 -13.85 -5.72
N PRO A 219 -11.96 -13.99 -4.86
CA PRO A 219 -13.35 -13.75 -5.28
C PRO A 219 -13.67 -12.30 -5.67
N ASP A 220 -12.82 -11.36 -5.26
CA ASP A 220 -12.92 -9.92 -5.53
C ASP A 220 -11.93 -9.44 -6.61
N PHE A 221 -11.16 -10.36 -7.22
CA PHE A 221 -10.27 -10.05 -8.33
C PHE A 221 -10.99 -10.29 -9.65
N SER A 222 -11.12 -9.25 -10.47
CA SER A 222 -11.80 -9.33 -11.76
C SER A 222 -11.24 -8.31 -12.76
N PRO A 223 -11.15 -8.64 -14.06
CA PRO A 223 -11.38 -9.96 -14.64
C PRO A 223 -10.32 -11.00 -14.22
N ASP A 224 -10.57 -12.29 -14.45
CA ASP A 224 -9.65 -13.39 -14.09
C ASP A 224 -8.24 -13.21 -14.66
N ASP A 225 -8.13 -12.57 -15.83
CA ASP A 225 -6.87 -12.25 -16.51
C ASP A 225 -6.32 -10.86 -16.17
N GLY A 226 -6.98 -10.10 -15.28
CA GLY A 226 -6.58 -8.76 -14.88
C GLY A 226 -5.18 -8.69 -14.24
N TRP A 227 -4.64 -9.83 -13.79
CA TRP A 227 -3.25 -9.94 -13.32
C TRP A 227 -2.25 -9.57 -14.41
N ARG A 228 -2.61 -9.71 -15.69
CA ARG A 228 -1.77 -9.30 -16.82
C ARG A 228 -1.57 -7.80 -16.87
N ASN A 229 -2.53 -7.02 -16.39
CA ASN A 229 -2.53 -5.56 -16.54
C ASN A 229 -2.11 -4.82 -15.26
N MET A 230 -1.51 -5.52 -14.30
CA MET A 230 -1.08 -4.90 -13.07
C MET A 230 0.26 -5.45 -12.55
N VAL A 231 0.96 -4.60 -11.81
CA VAL A 231 2.05 -4.98 -10.92
C VAL A 231 1.91 -4.18 -9.64
N CYS A 232 2.03 -4.83 -8.48
CA CYS A 232 2.14 -4.11 -7.22
C CYS A 232 3.61 -3.78 -6.97
N VAL A 233 3.88 -2.51 -6.69
CA VAL A 233 5.20 -2.02 -6.25
C VAL A 233 4.95 -1.18 -5.02
N GLU A 234 5.14 -1.80 -3.87
CA GLU A 234 4.60 -1.34 -2.60
C GLU A 234 5.72 -0.80 -1.72
N ALA A 235 5.70 0.50 -1.43
CA ALA A 235 6.65 1.09 -0.50
C ALA A 235 6.29 0.72 0.94
N GLY A 236 7.23 0.18 1.71
CA GLY A 236 6.94 -0.29 3.07
C GLY A 236 8.10 -0.22 4.06
N ALA A 237 7.75 -0.32 5.33
CA ALA A 237 8.62 -0.64 6.45
C ALA A 237 8.03 -1.89 7.10
N VAL A 238 8.40 -3.07 6.60
CA VAL A 238 7.68 -4.33 6.82
C VAL A 238 8.56 -5.53 7.14
N LYS A 239 9.87 -5.48 6.86
CA LYS A 239 10.81 -6.53 7.26
C LYS A 239 11.08 -6.52 8.76
N GLY A 240 11.03 -5.33 9.37
CA GLY A 240 11.18 -5.09 10.81
C GLY A 240 9.97 -4.40 11.43
N TRP A 241 10.04 -4.16 12.73
CA TRP A 241 9.05 -3.41 13.51
C TRP A 241 9.55 -1.98 13.74
N GLN A 242 8.66 -1.00 13.56
CA GLN A 242 8.92 0.40 13.87
C GLN A 242 8.35 0.68 15.26
N LYS A 243 9.23 0.89 16.24
CA LYS A 243 8.83 1.22 17.61
C LYS A 243 8.60 2.72 17.72
N LEU A 244 7.46 3.12 18.29
CA LEU A 244 7.17 4.49 18.69
C LEU A 244 7.06 4.55 20.21
N GLU A 245 7.86 5.39 20.87
CA GLU A 245 7.64 5.73 22.27
C GLU A 245 6.43 6.67 22.40
N ALA A 246 5.96 6.91 23.63
CA ALA A 246 4.84 7.81 23.88
C ALA A 246 5.15 9.23 23.33
N GLY A 247 4.29 9.74 22.47
CA GLY A 247 4.45 11.05 21.80
C GLY A 247 5.32 11.05 20.54
N ASP A 248 6.01 9.95 20.22
CA ASP A 248 6.77 9.84 18.97
C ASP A 248 5.85 9.72 17.74
N ALA A 249 6.39 10.09 16.57
CA ALA A 249 5.72 9.92 15.29
C ALA A 249 6.58 9.14 14.28
N PHE A 250 5.94 8.27 13.52
CA PHE A 250 6.48 7.66 12.31
C PHE A 250 5.99 8.45 11.09
N GLU A 251 6.92 9.02 10.34
CA GLU A 251 6.63 9.75 9.10
C GLU A 251 7.21 9.01 7.91
N ALA A 252 6.44 8.84 6.84
CA ALA A 252 6.86 8.16 5.64
C ALA A 252 6.16 8.71 4.40
N ALA A 253 6.80 8.59 3.25
CA ALA A 253 6.21 9.06 2.00
C ALA A 253 6.59 8.20 0.79
N GLN A 254 5.79 8.34 -0.25
CA GLN A 254 5.97 7.74 -1.56
C GLN A 254 5.65 8.80 -2.62
N VAL A 255 6.42 8.83 -3.69
CA VAL A 255 6.12 9.59 -4.90
C VAL A 255 6.13 8.63 -6.08
N ILE A 256 5.01 8.56 -6.79
CA ILE A 256 4.88 7.85 -8.06
C ILE A 256 4.88 8.91 -9.16
N ALA A 257 5.93 8.96 -9.97
CA ALA A 257 5.94 9.78 -11.17
C ALA A 257 5.69 8.91 -12.41
N VAL A 258 4.91 9.41 -13.36
CA VAL A 258 4.81 8.79 -14.69
C VAL A 258 6.11 9.05 -15.45
N GLY A 259 6.57 8.06 -16.22
CA GLY A 259 7.70 8.30 -17.12
C GLY A 259 7.32 9.24 -18.27
N ASP A 260 8.32 9.73 -19.01
CA ASP A 260 8.11 10.54 -20.21
C ASP A 260 7.14 9.80 -21.16
N LEU A 261 5.92 10.35 -21.29
CA LEU A 261 4.83 9.76 -22.10
C LEU A 261 5.09 9.88 -23.59
#